data_AF-A0AA88PNK2-F1
#
_entry.id   AF-A0AA88PNK2-F1
#
_cell.length_a   1.000
_cell.length_b   1.000
_cell.length_c   1.000
_cell.angle_alpha   90.00
_cell.angle_beta   90.00
_cell.angle_gamma   90.00
#
_symmetry.space_group_name_H-M   'P 1'
#
loop_
_entity.id
_entity.type
_entity.pdbx_description
1 polymer ?
#
loop_
_entity_poly.entity_id
_entity_poly.type
_entity_poly.pdbx_seq_one_letter_code
_entity_poly.pdbx_strand_id
1 'polypeptide(L)'
;MADLMNNDVFLAFCTYATIVVLKMMFMAPLTGYFRMTRKAFSNWEDTALGKKNPEERKKMLQTNPDVERVRRCHQNDLENIVPFVVIGLLYALTGPDLSTALLHFRVFVGGVEKMAEVVHMIDSDVFLAFSTYATIVVLKMMLMSFMTSYFRMTKQAFSNLEDTNLSAKTTEDRKKFVRVDPDVERVRRCHLNDLENIVPFVVIGLLYALTGPDLSMALLHFRVFVGSRFVHTVVYVMAVPQPTRALAFVVGLLTTFSMAYRVLTTALFL
;
A
#
# COMPACT_ATOMS: atom_id res chain seq x y z
N MET A 1 -13.16 24.58 2.32
CA MET A 1 -13.47 23.17 2.68
C MET A 1 -14.97 22.90 2.79
N ALA A 2 -15.77 23.82 3.35
CA ALA A 2 -17.24 23.69 3.40
C ALA A 2 -17.88 23.50 2.00
N ASP A 3 -17.36 24.14 0.96
CA ASP A 3 -17.94 24.04 -0.39
C ASP A 3 -17.72 22.68 -1.07
N LEU A 4 -16.59 22.01 -0.82
CA LEU A 4 -16.27 20.71 -1.44
C LEU A 4 -17.14 19.57 -0.87
N MET A 5 -17.46 19.68 0.42
CA MET A 5 -18.37 18.76 1.10
C MET A 5 -19.85 18.99 0.77
N ASN A 6 -20.19 20.11 0.09
CA ASN A 6 -21.52 20.34 -0.46
C ASN A 6 -21.65 19.81 -1.90
N ASN A 7 -20.57 19.30 -2.48
CA ASN A 7 -20.57 18.74 -3.82
C ASN A 7 -20.90 17.24 -3.79
N ASP A 8 -22.12 16.89 -4.17
CA ASP A 8 -22.62 15.51 -4.21
C ASP A 8 -21.74 14.56 -5.03
N VAL A 9 -21.10 15.06 -6.10
CA VAL A 9 -20.16 14.26 -6.91
C VAL A 9 -18.91 13.92 -6.13
N PHE A 10 -18.37 14.90 -5.40
CA PHE A 10 -17.17 14.69 -4.59
C PHE A 10 -17.45 13.73 -3.42
N LEU A 11 -18.62 13.83 -2.79
CA LEU A 11 -19.06 12.90 -1.75
C LEU A 11 -19.23 11.47 -2.29
N ALA A 12 -19.86 11.33 -3.46
CA ALA A 12 -19.99 10.05 -4.13
C ALA A 12 -18.62 9.45 -4.44
N PHE A 13 -17.70 10.23 -5.02
CA PHE A 13 -16.32 9.80 -5.25
C PHE A 13 -15.64 9.31 -3.96
N CYS A 14 -15.71 10.10 -2.89
CA CYS A 14 -15.11 9.74 -1.60
C CYS A 14 -15.66 8.40 -1.08
N THR A 15 -16.96 8.16 -1.21
CA THR A 15 -17.60 6.90 -0.81
C THR A 15 -17.08 5.73 -1.64
N TYR A 16 -17.18 5.79 -2.97
CA TYR A 16 -16.75 4.69 -3.84
C TYR A 16 -15.24 4.43 -3.75
N ALA A 17 -14.41 5.48 -3.74
CA ALA A 17 -12.97 5.38 -3.55
C ALA A 17 -12.62 4.70 -2.22
N THR A 18 -13.29 5.07 -1.13
CA THR A 18 -13.06 4.45 0.17
C THR A 18 -13.47 2.97 0.16
N ILE A 19 -14.61 2.61 -0.43
CA ILE A 19 -15.07 1.20 -0.52
C ILE A 19 -14.06 0.33 -1.27
N VAL A 20 -13.59 0.77 -2.45
CA VAL A 20 -12.64 -0.03 -3.24
C VAL A 20 -11.28 -0.13 -2.55
N VAL A 21 -10.79 0.95 -1.92
CA VAL A 21 -9.52 0.92 -1.18
C VAL A 21 -9.63 0.03 0.06
N LEU A 22 -10.77 0.03 0.77
CA LEU A 22 -11.01 -0.91 1.86
C LEU A 22 -10.97 -2.36 1.37
N LYS A 23 -11.64 -2.68 0.26
CA LYS A 23 -11.59 -4.00 -0.36
C LYS A 23 -10.15 -4.42 -0.68
N MET A 24 -9.34 -3.52 -1.24
CA MET A 24 -7.91 -3.74 -1.50
C MET A 24 -7.17 -4.08 -0.21
N MET A 25 -7.35 -3.27 0.84
CA MET A 25 -6.69 -3.49 2.14
C MET A 25 -7.08 -4.83 2.79
N PHE A 26 -8.32 -5.29 2.61
CA PHE A 26 -8.77 -6.59 3.12
C PHE A 26 -8.04 -7.79 2.51
N MET A 27 -7.44 -7.65 1.32
CA MET A 27 -6.72 -8.75 0.67
C MET A 27 -5.43 -9.14 1.40
N ALA A 28 -4.76 -8.20 2.09
CA ALA A 28 -3.55 -8.50 2.86
C ALA A 28 -3.83 -9.41 4.09
N PRO A 29 -4.79 -9.09 4.99
CA PRO A 29 -5.21 -10.01 6.05
C PRO A 29 -5.72 -11.34 5.52
N LEU A 30 -6.49 -11.33 4.41
CA LEU A 30 -7.00 -12.56 3.80
C LEU A 30 -5.86 -13.45 3.30
N THR A 31 -4.82 -12.87 2.69
CA THR A 31 -3.61 -13.60 2.32
C THR A 31 -2.94 -14.22 3.55
N GLY A 32 -2.85 -13.47 4.65
CA GLY A 32 -2.35 -13.98 5.93
C GLY A 32 -3.18 -15.15 6.47
N TYR A 33 -4.50 -15.06 6.42
CA TYR A 33 -5.42 -16.13 6.81
C TYR A 33 -5.20 -17.41 6.02
N PHE A 34 -5.11 -17.33 4.68
CA PHE A 34 -4.85 -18.51 3.85
C PHE A 34 -3.46 -19.11 4.09
N ARG A 35 -2.42 -18.27 4.33
CA ARG A 35 -1.08 -18.78 4.67
C ARG A 35 -1.09 -19.60 5.96
N MET A 36 -1.80 -19.12 6.98
CA MET A 36 -1.89 -19.79 8.28
C MET A 36 -2.71 -21.09 8.19
N THR A 37 -3.88 -21.05 7.52
CA THR A 37 -4.76 -22.23 7.40
C THR A 37 -4.19 -23.30 6.48
N ARG A 38 -3.50 -22.91 5.41
CA ARG A 38 -2.87 -23.83 4.45
C ARG A 38 -1.43 -24.22 4.83
N LYS A 39 -0.87 -23.63 5.89
CA LYS A 39 0.53 -23.82 6.32
C LYS A 39 1.52 -23.66 5.15
N ALA A 40 1.29 -22.63 4.34
CA ALA A 40 2.06 -22.37 3.13
C ALA A 40 2.62 -20.96 3.23
N PHE A 41 3.93 -20.85 3.43
CA PHE A 41 4.63 -19.59 3.62
C PHE A 41 5.72 -19.44 2.58
N SER A 42 5.93 -18.19 2.15
CA SER A 42 7.02 -17.86 1.23
C SER A 42 8.39 -17.83 1.92
N ASN A 43 8.41 -17.62 3.24
CA ASN A 43 9.63 -17.30 3.98
C ASN A 43 9.80 -18.14 5.22
N TRP A 44 11.05 -18.48 5.52
CA TRP A 44 11.41 -19.23 6.70
C TRP A 44 11.03 -18.53 8.00
N GLU A 45 11.19 -17.21 8.07
CA GLU A 45 10.83 -16.39 9.23
C GLU A 45 9.34 -16.48 9.56
N ASP A 46 8.50 -16.69 8.55
CA ASP A 46 7.05 -16.70 8.68
C ASP A 46 6.54 -18.02 9.27
N THR A 47 7.32 -19.08 9.10
CA THR A 47 7.04 -20.42 9.67
C THR A 47 7.30 -20.51 11.17
N ALA A 48 7.92 -19.49 11.79
CA ALA A 48 8.30 -19.49 13.20
C ALA A 48 7.11 -19.30 14.17
N LEU A 49 5.93 -18.92 13.66
CA LEU A 49 4.71 -18.79 14.45
C LEU A 49 4.22 -20.18 14.91
N GLY A 50 4.64 -20.57 16.12
CA GLY A 50 4.03 -21.68 16.87
C GLY A 50 4.70 -23.04 16.79
N LYS A 51 5.82 -23.22 16.07
CA LYS A 51 6.51 -24.53 15.98
C LYS A 51 8.03 -24.45 16.01
N LYS A 52 8.66 -25.29 16.84
CA LYS A 52 10.12 -25.36 17.03
C LYS A 52 10.84 -26.34 16.10
N ASN A 53 10.16 -27.35 15.53
CA ASN A 53 10.82 -28.40 14.76
C ASN A 53 11.20 -27.95 13.32
N PRO A 54 12.50 -27.93 12.93
CA PRO A 54 12.95 -27.42 11.64
C PRO A 54 12.41 -28.16 10.41
N GLU A 55 12.23 -29.49 10.50
CA GLU A 55 11.74 -30.29 9.37
C GLU A 55 10.29 -29.96 9.01
N GLU A 56 9.44 -29.76 10.03
CA GLU A 56 8.07 -29.35 9.81
C GLU A 56 7.99 -27.95 9.20
N ARG A 57 8.85 -27.03 9.63
CA ARG A 57 8.93 -25.68 9.06
C ARG A 57 9.36 -25.71 7.59
N LYS A 58 10.26 -26.62 7.21
CA LYS A 58 10.68 -26.79 5.81
C LYS A 58 9.53 -27.26 4.93
N LYS A 59 8.66 -28.14 5.44
CA LYS A 59 7.44 -28.58 4.73
C LYS A 59 6.44 -27.45 4.50
N MET A 60 6.49 -26.39 5.31
CA MET A 60 5.62 -25.22 5.15
C MET A 60 6.15 -24.20 4.13
N LEU A 61 7.41 -24.33 3.69
CA LEU A 61 7.99 -23.51 2.63
C LEU A 61 7.55 -24.03 1.26
N GLN A 62 6.29 -23.79 0.95
CA GLN A 62 5.67 -24.23 -0.29
C GLN A 62 4.74 -23.17 -0.84
N THR A 63 4.56 -23.19 -2.15
CA THR A 63 3.51 -22.43 -2.83
C THR A 63 2.18 -23.16 -2.67
N ASN A 64 1.10 -22.41 -2.49
CA ASN A 64 -0.25 -22.96 -2.43
C ASN A 64 -1.16 -22.18 -3.39
N PRO A 65 -1.96 -22.86 -4.22
CA PRO A 65 -2.79 -22.21 -5.23
C PRO A 65 -3.83 -21.24 -4.64
N ASP A 66 -4.35 -21.51 -3.44
CA ASP A 66 -5.30 -20.60 -2.76
C ASP A 66 -4.62 -19.31 -2.32
N VAL A 67 -3.43 -19.43 -1.73
CA VAL A 67 -2.62 -18.27 -1.29
C VAL A 67 -2.24 -17.41 -2.51
N GLU A 68 -1.83 -18.04 -3.60
CA GLU A 68 -1.45 -17.34 -4.82
C GLU A 68 -2.63 -16.69 -5.52
N ARG A 69 -3.82 -17.30 -5.44
CA ARG A 69 -5.07 -16.70 -5.95
C ARG A 69 -5.38 -15.38 -5.26
N VAL A 70 -5.33 -15.34 -3.93
CA VAL A 70 -5.59 -14.11 -3.16
C VAL A 70 -4.50 -13.07 -3.42
N ARG A 71 -3.22 -13.48 -3.51
CA ARG A 71 -2.11 -12.59 -3.83
C ARG A 71 -2.27 -11.92 -5.20
N ARG A 72 -2.66 -12.68 -6.23
CA ARG A 72 -2.94 -12.14 -7.56
C ARG A 72 -4.15 -11.20 -7.56
N CYS A 73 -5.18 -11.50 -6.77
CA CYS A 73 -6.30 -10.59 -6.59
C CYS A 73 -5.85 -9.25 -5.96
N HIS A 74 -5.02 -9.30 -4.91
CA HIS A 74 -4.47 -8.10 -4.28
C HIS A 74 -3.60 -7.29 -5.25
N GLN A 75 -2.78 -7.97 -6.05
CA GLN A 75 -1.96 -7.30 -7.07
C GLN A 75 -2.83 -6.64 -8.15
N ASN A 76 -3.85 -7.34 -8.65
CA ASN A 76 -4.83 -6.78 -9.57
C ASN A 76 -5.56 -5.57 -8.96
N ASP A 77 -5.84 -5.59 -7.67
CA ASP A 77 -6.42 -4.46 -6.96
C ASP A 77 -5.47 -3.26 -6.96
N LEU A 78 -4.18 -3.45 -6.64
CA LEU A 78 -3.18 -2.39 -6.71
C LEU A 78 -3.03 -1.80 -8.12
N GLU A 79 -3.08 -2.65 -9.14
CA GLU A 79 -2.93 -2.23 -10.54
C GLU A 79 -4.15 -1.44 -11.05
N ASN A 80 -5.36 -1.72 -10.55
CA ASN A 80 -6.60 -1.09 -11.05
C ASN A 80 -7.16 0.01 -10.16
N ILE A 81 -7.10 -0.15 -8.85
CA ILE A 81 -7.69 0.79 -7.89
C ILE A 81 -6.86 2.07 -7.81
N VAL A 82 -5.54 1.97 -7.93
CA VAL A 82 -4.67 3.15 -7.87
C VAL A 82 -4.95 4.10 -9.03
N PRO A 83 -4.98 3.66 -10.31
CA PRO A 83 -5.43 4.50 -11.41
C PRO A 83 -6.85 5.02 -11.22
N PHE A 84 -7.79 4.19 -10.76
CA PHE A 84 -9.18 4.61 -10.53
C PHE A 84 -9.28 5.77 -9.54
N VAL A 85 -8.57 5.70 -8.42
CA VAL A 85 -8.60 6.77 -7.42
C VAL A 85 -8.00 8.04 -7.98
N VAL A 86 -6.85 7.96 -8.65
CA VAL A 86 -6.19 9.15 -9.21
C VAL A 86 -7.07 9.81 -10.27
N ILE A 87 -7.55 9.03 -11.24
CA ILE A 87 -8.39 9.52 -12.33
C ILE A 87 -9.75 10.00 -11.80
N GLY A 88 -10.34 9.24 -10.87
CA GLY A 88 -11.63 9.56 -10.25
C GLY A 88 -11.57 10.84 -9.42
N LEU A 89 -10.48 11.09 -8.70
CA LEU A 89 -10.27 12.34 -7.98
C LEU A 89 -10.17 13.50 -8.96
N LEU A 90 -9.33 13.38 -10.01
CA LEU A 90 -9.20 14.40 -11.04
C LEU A 90 -10.54 14.69 -11.72
N TYR A 91 -11.34 13.66 -12.00
CA TYR A 91 -12.68 13.76 -12.59
C TYR A 91 -13.69 14.42 -11.64
N ALA A 92 -13.71 14.06 -10.36
CA ALA A 92 -14.59 14.69 -9.38
C ALA A 92 -14.31 16.20 -9.27
N LEU A 93 -13.05 16.60 -9.40
CA LEU A 93 -12.62 17.99 -9.39
C LEU A 93 -12.95 18.75 -10.69
N THR A 94 -13.46 18.10 -11.74
CA THR A 94 -13.98 18.79 -12.94
C THR A 94 -15.46 19.19 -12.82
N GLY A 95 -16.13 18.89 -11.71
CA GLY A 95 -17.54 19.24 -11.48
C GLY A 95 -18.54 18.68 -12.50
N PRO A 96 -18.54 17.38 -12.81
CA PRO A 96 -19.54 16.76 -13.70
C PRO A 96 -20.95 16.79 -13.07
N ASP A 97 -21.99 16.49 -13.85
CA ASP A 97 -23.32 16.31 -13.26
C ASP A 97 -23.39 15.02 -12.42
N LEU A 98 -24.19 15.03 -11.36
CA LEU A 98 -24.29 13.94 -10.39
C LEU A 98 -24.75 12.61 -11.01
N SER A 99 -25.67 12.65 -11.97
CA SER A 99 -26.21 11.42 -12.58
C SER A 99 -25.18 10.72 -13.46
N THR A 100 -24.41 11.51 -14.22
CA THR A 100 -23.28 11.03 -15.01
C THR A 100 -22.12 10.60 -14.13
N ALA A 101 -21.84 11.32 -13.04
CA ALA A 101 -20.81 10.93 -12.09
C ALA A 101 -21.14 9.60 -11.39
N LEU A 102 -22.38 9.43 -10.92
CA LEU A 102 -22.83 8.17 -10.32
C LEU A 102 -22.82 7.04 -11.34
N LEU A 103 -23.22 7.30 -12.59
CA LEU A 103 -23.08 6.33 -13.67
C LEU A 103 -21.60 5.97 -13.89
N HIS A 104 -20.70 6.94 -13.97
CA HIS A 104 -19.26 6.72 -14.20
C HIS A 104 -18.54 6.07 -13.01
N PHE A 105 -18.92 6.37 -11.77
CA PHE A 105 -18.42 5.64 -10.59
C PHE A 105 -18.99 4.23 -10.51
N ARG A 106 -20.20 3.99 -11.04
CA ARG A 106 -20.82 2.66 -11.15
C ARG A 106 -20.34 1.86 -12.37
N VAL A 107 -19.94 2.52 -13.45
CA VAL A 107 -19.57 1.92 -14.75
C VAL A 107 -18.04 1.87 -14.94
N PHE A 108 -17.26 2.67 -14.19
CA PHE A 108 -15.80 2.80 -14.24
C PHE A 108 -15.32 3.31 -15.63
N VAL A 109 -14.52 4.39 -15.69
CA VAL A 109 -13.78 4.90 -16.89
C VAL A 109 -14.47 5.94 -17.80
N GLY A 110 -14.02 7.20 -17.71
CA GLY A 110 -13.55 8.03 -18.85
C GLY A 110 -14.49 9.04 -19.56
N GLY A 111 -14.21 10.34 -19.42
CA GLY A 111 -14.61 11.43 -20.36
C GLY A 111 -14.71 12.84 -19.73
N VAL A 112 -14.03 13.85 -20.32
CA VAL A 112 -13.53 15.16 -19.78
C VAL A 112 -14.57 16.32 -19.93
N GLU A 113 -14.69 17.37 -19.07
CA GLU A 113 -13.94 18.66 -19.09
C GLU A 113 -14.31 19.72 -18.01
N LYS A 114 -13.26 20.52 -17.65
CA LYS A 114 -13.12 21.87 -17.03
C LYS A 114 -13.03 22.06 -15.49
N MET A 115 -12.01 22.82 -15.07
CA MET A 115 -11.60 23.11 -13.68
C MET A 115 -11.58 24.60 -13.35
N ALA A 116 -12.02 24.95 -12.14
CA ALA A 116 -11.57 26.14 -11.39
C ALA A 116 -12.03 26.06 -9.91
N GLU A 117 -11.32 25.33 -9.03
CA GLU A 117 -11.55 25.44 -7.56
C GLU A 117 -10.43 24.87 -6.64
N VAL A 118 -9.33 24.33 -7.18
CA VAL A 118 -8.28 23.61 -6.40
C VAL A 118 -7.42 24.53 -5.52
N VAL A 119 -7.35 25.83 -5.83
CA VAL A 119 -6.37 26.75 -5.23
C VAL A 119 -6.71 27.12 -3.77
N HIS A 120 -7.98 27.09 -3.37
CA HIS A 120 -8.39 27.42 -1.99
C HIS A 120 -8.26 26.26 -0.97
N MET A 121 -7.82 25.07 -1.41
CA MET A 121 -7.72 23.88 -0.56
C MET A 121 -6.35 23.69 0.12
N ILE A 122 -5.32 24.35 -0.41
CA ILE A 122 -3.92 24.20 0.04
C ILE A 122 -3.69 24.82 1.43
N ASP A 123 -4.59 25.69 1.89
CA ASP A 123 -4.42 26.49 3.12
C ASP A 123 -4.95 25.84 4.41
N SER A 124 -5.32 24.56 4.42
CA SER A 124 -5.72 23.90 5.68
C SER A 124 -4.53 23.25 6.41
N ASP A 125 -4.40 23.53 7.71
CA ASP A 125 -3.36 22.95 8.58
C ASP A 125 -3.33 21.41 8.51
N VAL A 126 -4.51 20.79 8.34
CA VAL A 126 -4.67 19.34 8.20
C VAL A 126 -4.09 18.84 6.88
N PHE A 127 -4.35 19.54 5.77
CA PHE A 127 -3.81 19.17 4.46
C PHE A 127 -2.29 19.37 4.40
N LEU A 128 -1.76 20.43 5.02
CA LEU A 128 -0.32 20.63 5.15
C LEU A 128 0.34 19.53 5.99
N ALA A 129 -0.28 19.16 7.11
CA ALA A 129 0.16 18.02 7.90
C ALA A 129 0.14 16.73 7.07
N PHE A 130 -0.98 16.42 6.41
CA PHE A 130 -1.12 15.24 5.56
C PHE A 130 -0.04 15.18 4.48
N SER A 131 0.11 16.24 3.67
CA SER A 131 1.10 16.31 2.59
C SER A 131 2.53 16.11 3.10
N THR A 132 2.87 16.65 4.27
CA THR A 132 4.16 16.44 4.92
C THR A 132 4.38 14.96 5.25
N TYR A 133 3.46 14.32 5.98
CA TYR A 133 3.61 12.93 6.39
C TYR A 133 3.53 11.96 5.20
N ALA A 134 2.65 12.23 4.23
CA ALA A 134 2.54 11.47 2.98
C ALA A 134 3.86 11.52 2.19
N THR A 135 4.45 12.72 2.04
CA THR A 135 5.76 12.88 1.39
C THR A 135 6.84 12.09 2.11
N ILE A 136 6.89 12.14 3.45
CA ILE A 136 7.86 11.38 4.25
C ILE A 136 7.77 9.87 3.97
N VAL A 137 6.57 9.29 4.02
CA VAL A 137 6.40 7.84 3.82
C VAL A 137 6.62 7.43 2.36
N VAL A 138 6.24 8.26 1.39
CA VAL A 138 6.49 8.03 -0.04
C VAL A 138 7.99 8.09 -0.32
N LEU A 139 8.71 9.09 0.20
CA LEU A 139 10.17 9.17 0.09
C LEU A 139 10.82 7.93 0.69
N LYS A 140 10.38 7.50 1.87
CA LYS A 140 10.86 6.27 2.50
C LYS A 140 10.61 5.04 1.61
N MET A 141 9.45 4.96 0.96
CA MET A 141 9.13 3.87 0.02
C MET A 141 10.04 3.90 -1.20
N MET A 142 10.31 5.08 -1.77
CA MET A 142 11.27 5.26 -2.86
C MET A 142 12.67 4.80 -2.43
N LEU A 143 13.11 5.09 -1.21
CA LEU A 143 14.39 4.63 -0.66
C LEU A 143 14.50 3.09 -0.59
N MET A 144 13.40 2.35 -0.50
CA MET A 144 13.42 0.88 -0.54
C MET A 144 13.86 0.33 -1.89
N SER A 145 13.61 1.05 -2.99
CA SER A 145 14.10 0.66 -4.32
C SER A 145 15.63 0.74 -4.40
N PHE A 146 16.22 1.81 -3.86
CA PHE A 146 17.67 1.98 -3.76
C PHE A 146 18.29 0.92 -2.84
N MET A 147 17.65 0.61 -1.71
CA MET A 147 18.11 -0.46 -0.81
C MET A 147 18.09 -1.81 -1.51
N THR A 148 17.05 -2.11 -2.29
CA THR A 148 16.99 -3.35 -3.09
C THR A 148 18.16 -3.41 -4.07
N SER A 149 18.41 -2.32 -4.80
CA SER A 149 19.54 -2.23 -5.74
C SER A 149 20.90 -2.43 -5.05
N TYR A 150 21.09 -1.82 -3.87
CA TYR A 150 22.29 -2.00 -3.04
C TYR A 150 22.52 -3.47 -2.68
N PHE A 151 21.49 -4.19 -2.21
CA PHE A 151 21.61 -5.61 -1.89
C PHE A 151 21.88 -6.47 -3.14
N ARG A 152 21.30 -6.13 -4.30
CA ARG A 152 21.57 -6.84 -5.56
C ARG A 152 23.03 -6.69 -6.00
N MET A 153 23.58 -5.49 -5.93
CA MET A 153 24.99 -5.22 -6.26
C MET A 153 25.93 -5.93 -5.29
N THR A 154 25.70 -5.78 -3.98
CA THR A 154 26.59 -6.33 -2.94
C THR A 154 26.58 -7.86 -2.88
N LYS A 155 25.42 -8.49 -3.14
CA LYS A 155 25.27 -9.96 -3.13
C LYS A 155 25.48 -10.61 -4.50
N GLN A 156 25.70 -9.79 -5.54
CA GLN A 156 25.75 -10.20 -6.94
C GLN A 156 24.59 -11.14 -7.30
N ALA A 157 23.37 -10.68 -6.99
CA ALA A 157 22.13 -11.45 -7.16
C ALA A 157 21.13 -10.62 -7.96
N PHE A 158 21.13 -10.83 -9.28
CA PHE A 158 20.31 -10.08 -10.24
C PHE A 158 19.12 -10.92 -10.68
N SER A 159 18.06 -10.23 -11.12
CA SER A 159 16.86 -10.90 -11.65
C SER A 159 17.00 -11.25 -13.12
N ASN A 160 17.74 -10.43 -13.87
CA ASN A 160 17.87 -10.58 -15.31
C ASN A 160 19.35 -10.68 -15.72
N LEU A 161 19.60 -11.24 -16.90
CA LEU A 161 20.96 -11.48 -17.40
C LEU A 161 21.67 -10.18 -17.78
N GLU A 162 20.95 -9.19 -18.32
CA GLU A 162 21.51 -7.90 -18.75
C GLU A 162 22.11 -7.10 -17.59
N ASP A 163 21.54 -7.21 -16.40
CA ASP A 163 22.00 -6.51 -15.19
C ASP A 163 23.36 -7.03 -14.69
N THR A 164 23.73 -8.26 -15.09
CA THR A 164 24.99 -8.88 -14.69
C THR A 164 26.20 -8.31 -15.40
N ASN A 165 26.01 -7.57 -16.51
CA ASN A 165 27.09 -7.05 -17.35
C ASN A 165 28.07 -6.14 -16.60
N LEU A 166 27.59 -5.42 -15.58
CA LEU A 166 28.44 -4.54 -14.76
C LEU A 166 29.27 -5.30 -13.72
N SER A 167 28.87 -6.53 -13.38
CA SER A 167 29.49 -7.33 -12.30
C SER A 167 30.22 -8.58 -12.78
N ALA A 168 29.86 -9.13 -13.94
CA ALA A 168 30.36 -10.38 -14.47
C ALA A 168 31.42 -10.16 -15.57
N LYS A 169 32.55 -10.85 -15.45
CA LYS A 169 33.63 -10.82 -16.44
C LYS A 169 33.48 -11.92 -17.50
N THR A 170 32.83 -13.03 -17.14
CA THR A 170 32.64 -14.20 -18.03
C THR A 170 31.16 -14.57 -18.16
N THR A 171 30.78 -15.20 -19.26
CA THR A 171 29.40 -15.67 -19.52
C THR A 171 28.90 -16.68 -18.47
N GLU A 172 29.80 -17.48 -17.89
CA GLU A 172 29.52 -18.39 -16.77
C GLU A 172 29.12 -17.62 -15.49
N ASP A 173 29.82 -16.53 -15.18
CA ASP A 173 29.51 -15.68 -14.03
C ASP A 173 28.13 -15.01 -14.18
N ARG A 174 27.76 -14.62 -15.40
CA ARG A 174 26.43 -14.05 -15.70
C ARG A 174 25.32 -15.01 -15.31
N LYS A 175 25.44 -16.28 -15.70
CA LYS A 175 24.46 -17.32 -15.33
C LYS A 175 24.42 -17.56 -13.83
N LYS A 176 25.56 -17.47 -13.14
CA LYS A 176 25.65 -17.64 -11.69
C LYS A 176 25.03 -16.48 -10.90
N PHE A 177 25.14 -15.26 -11.40
CA PHE A 177 24.61 -14.07 -10.74
C PHE A 177 23.11 -13.88 -10.93
N VAL A 178 22.50 -14.51 -11.95
CA VAL A 178 21.04 -14.60 -12.07
C VAL A 178 20.53 -15.65 -11.09
N ARG A 179 20.24 -15.21 -9.87
CA ARG A 179 19.78 -16.08 -8.79
C ARG A 179 18.92 -15.31 -7.80
N VAL A 180 18.12 -16.07 -7.06
CA VAL A 180 17.32 -15.53 -5.96
C VAL A 180 18.18 -15.51 -4.70
N ASP A 181 18.33 -14.34 -4.09
CA ASP A 181 19.00 -14.16 -2.80
C ASP A 181 17.98 -13.84 -1.69
N PRO A 182 18.06 -14.51 -0.51
CA PRO A 182 17.12 -14.30 0.58
C PRO A 182 17.06 -12.85 1.10
N ASP A 183 18.19 -12.15 1.14
CA ASP A 183 18.24 -10.76 1.64
C ASP A 183 17.64 -9.80 0.61
N VAL A 184 17.93 -10.01 -0.68
CA VAL A 184 17.29 -9.24 -1.77
C VAL A 184 15.77 -9.42 -1.75
N GLU A 185 15.29 -10.66 -1.66
CA GLU A 185 13.85 -10.94 -1.60
C GLU A 185 13.20 -10.40 -0.33
N ARG A 186 13.92 -10.35 0.80
CA ARG A 186 13.43 -9.72 2.03
C ARG A 186 13.15 -8.23 1.81
N VAL A 187 14.09 -7.49 1.22
CA VAL A 187 13.90 -6.06 0.94
C VAL A 187 12.78 -5.84 -0.09
N ARG A 188 12.71 -6.68 -1.14
CA ARG A 188 11.61 -6.61 -2.12
C ARG A 188 10.24 -6.81 -1.48
N ARG A 189 10.09 -7.79 -0.57
CA ARG A 189 8.82 -8.01 0.14
C ARG A 189 8.49 -6.86 1.09
N CYS A 190 9.49 -6.26 1.73
CA CYS A 190 9.28 -5.06 2.53
C CYS A 190 8.76 -3.90 1.67
N HIS A 191 9.35 -3.69 0.49
CA HIS A 191 8.92 -2.66 -0.46
C HIS A 191 7.50 -2.95 -0.99
N LEU A 192 7.20 -4.20 -1.33
CA LEU A 192 5.84 -4.57 -1.74
C LEU A 192 4.83 -4.31 -0.62
N ASN A 193 5.17 -4.62 0.63
CA ASN A 193 4.30 -4.31 1.75
C ASN A 193 4.14 -2.79 1.97
N ASP A 194 5.15 -1.99 1.67
CA ASP A 194 4.99 -0.53 1.64
C ASP A 194 3.99 -0.09 0.58
N LEU A 195 4.07 -0.62 -0.65
CA LEU A 195 3.09 -0.32 -1.70
C LEU A 195 1.67 -0.70 -1.25
N GLU A 196 1.52 -1.90 -0.67
CA GLU A 196 0.24 -2.41 -0.17
C GLU A 196 -0.38 -1.57 0.97
N ASN A 197 0.38 -0.72 1.66
CA ASN A 197 -0.09 0.04 2.84
C ASN A 197 -0.01 1.56 2.68
N ILE A 198 1.09 2.07 2.15
CA ILE A 198 1.33 3.50 1.95
C ILE A 198 0.41 4.03 0.86
N VAL A 199 0.17 3.27 -0.22
CA VAL A 199 -0.75 3.70 -1.27
C VAL A 199 -2.18 3.88 -0.75
N PRO A 200 -2.80 2.89 -0.05
CA PRO A 200 -4.08 3.13 0.63
C PRO A 200 -4.06 4.32 1.60
N PHE A 201 -2.98 4.49 2.37
CA PHE A 201 -2.86 5.60 3.31
C PHE A 201 -2.83 6.96 2.62
N VAL A 202 -2.10 7.11 1.51
CA VAL A 202 -2.07 8.36 0.76
C VAL A 202 -3.47 8.68 0.22
N VAL A 203 -4.18 7.68 -0.27
CA VAL A 203 -5.56 7.86 -0.75
C VAL A 203 -6.52 8.22 0.38
N ILE A 204 -6.64 7.36 1.39
CA ILE A 204 -7.58 7.55 2.49
C ILE A 204 -7.20 8.77 3.32
N GLY A 205 -5.92 9.02 3.54
CA GLY A 205 -5.43 10.18 4.28
C GLY A 205 -5.72 11.49 3.54
N LEU A 206 -5.64 11.50 2.21
CA LEU A 206 -6.07 12.64 1.41
C LEU A 206 -7.57 12.87 1.58
N LEU A 207 -8.41 11.86 1.32
CA LEU A 207 -9.87 11.97 1.49
C LEU A 207 -10.23 12.42 2.91
N TYR A 208 -9.59 11.83 3.92
CA TYR A 208 -9.76 12.18 5.32
C TYR A 208 -9.39 13.63 5.59
N ALA A 209 -8.26 14.14 5.10
CA ALA A 209 -7.91 15.55 5.24
C ALA A 209 -8.96 16.49 4.63
N LEU A 210 -9.60 16.06 3.54
CA LEU A 210 -10.66 16.83 2.86
C LEU A 210 -12.01 16.78 3.58
N THR A 211 -12.22 15.86 4.52
CA THR A 211 -13.43 15.83 5.38
C THR A 211 -13.39 16.83 6.54
N GLY A 212 -12.33 17.65 6.66
CA GLY A 212 -12.19 18.64 7.71
C GLY A 212 -12.15 18.08 9.15
N PRO A 213 -11.32 17.05 9.45
CA PRO A 213 -11.21 16.50 10.79
C PRO A 213 -10.50 17.46 11.74
N ASP A 214 -10.63 17.20 13.04
CA ASP A 214 -9.82 17.88 14.06
C ASP A 214 -8.31 17.67 13.80
N LEU A 215 -7.54 18.76 13.89
CA LEU A 215 -6.10 18.76 13.60
C LEU A 215 -5.32 17.82 14.52
N SER A 216 -5.65 17.77 15.81
CA SER A 216 -4.95 16.93 16.78
C SER A 216 -5.16 15.45 16.46
N MET A 217 -6.40 15.08 16.12
CA MET A 217 -6.73 13.72 15.69
C MET A 217 -6.08 13.37 14.36
N ALA A 218 -6.05 14.27 13.38
CA ALA A 218 -5.38 14.04 12.11
C ALA A 218 -3.87 13.82 12.27
N LEU A 219 -3.20 14.67 13.04
CA LEU A 219 -1.79 14.53 13.38
C LEU A 219 -1.48 13.20 14.07
N LEU A 220 -2.36 12.76 14.98
CA LEU A 220 -2.20 11.47 15.65
C LEU A 220 -2.24 10.32 14.64
N HIS A 221 -3.24 10.27 13.75
CA HIS A 221 -3.33 9.22 12.74
C HIS A 221 -2.11 9.22 11.82
N PHE A 222 -1.69 10.39 11.32
CA PHE A 222 -0.54 10.48 10.43
C PHE A 222 0.75 10.03 11.13
N ARG A 223 1.01 10.51 12.35
CA ARG A 223 2.21 10.13 13.14
C ARG A 223 2.24 8.64 13.47
N VAL A 224 1.12 8.08 13.91
CA VAL A 224 1.03 6.65 14.25
C VAL A 224 1.25 5.80 13.00
N PHE A 225 0.63 6.16 11.88
CA PHE A 225 0.84 5.44 10.62
C PHE A 225 2.32 5.49 10.20
N VAL A 226 2.89 6.70 10.09
CA VAL A 226 4.30 6.89 9.71
C VAL A 226 5.21 6.09 10.64
N GLY A 227 5.08 6.28 11.96
CA GLY A 227 5.86 5.55 12.95
C GLY A 227 5.77 4.04 12.80
N SER A 228 4.55 3.50 12.63
CA SER A 228 4.34 2.07 12.41
C SER A 228 5.05 1.55 11.15
N ARG A 229 5.08 2.33 10.07
CA ARG A 229 5.74 1.96 8.80
C ARG A 229 7.26 1.97 8.92
N PHE A 230 7.83 2.94 9.61
CA PHE A 230 9.27 2.95 9.89
C PHE A 230 9.67 1.77 10.77
N VAL A 231 8.94 1.53 11.86
CA VAL A 231 9.17 0.35 12.72
C VAL A 231 9.04 -0.94 11.92
N HIS A 232 7.96 -1.11 11.15
CA HIS A 232 7.75 -2.28 10.30
C HIS A 232 8.94 -2.53 9.36
N THR A 233 9.48 -1.47 8.76
CA THR A 233 10.61 -1.57 7.83
C THR A 233 11.88 -2.03 8.53
N VAL A 234 12.19 -1.40 9.67
CA VAL A 234 13.38 -1.74 10.45
C VAL A 234 13.29 -3.19 10.92
N VAL A 235 12.16 -3.62 11.51
CA VAL A 235 12.00 -5.00 11.98
C VAL A 235 12.01 -6.01 10.85
N TYR A 236 11.50 -5.65 9.66
CA TYR A 236 11.52 -6.52 8.48
C TYR A 236 12.94 -6.69 7.96
N VAL A 237 13.67 -5.59 7.73
CA VAL A 237 15.02 -5.63 7.14
C VAL A 237 16.03 -6.27 8.11
N MET A 238 15.92 -5.97 9.41
CA MET A 238 16.79 -6.51 10.46
C MET A 238 16.43 -7.94 10.90
N ALA A 239 15.44 -8.57 10.26
CA ALA A 239 14.97 -9.93 10.56
C ALA A 239 14.64 -10.14 12.05
N VAL A 240 14.04 -9.14 12.68
CA VAL A 240 13.61 -9.22 14.09
C VAL A 240 12.55 -10.32 14.20
N PRO A 241 12.62 -11.19 15.22
CA PRO A 241 11.69 -12.30 15.36
C PRO A 241 10.24 -11.83 15.42
N GLN A 242 9.36 -12.65 14.85
CA GLN A 242 7.91 -12.56 15.06
C GLN A 242 7.60 -12.53 16.57
N PRO A 243 6.58 -11.77 17.02
CA PRO A 243 5.47 -11.18 16.27
C PRO A 243 5.62 -9.69 15.92
N THR A 244 6.79 -9.09 16.18
CA THR A 244 7.03 -7.63 16.10
C THR A 244 6.57 -7.01 14.77
N ARG A 245 6.91 -7.63 13.65
CA ARG A 245 6.48 -7.21 12.31
C ARG A 245 4.95 -7.22 12.14
N ALA A 246 4.29 -8.28 12.62
CA ALA A 246 2.83 -8.39 12.51
C ALA A 246 2.13 -7.31 13.36
N LEU A 247 2.64 -7.03 14.55
CA LEU A 247 2.13 -5.96 15.41
C LEU A 247 2.29 -4.59 14.76
N ALA A 248 3.47 -4.28 14.21
CA ALA A 248 3.70 -3.02 13.50
C ALA A 248 2.77 -2.86 12.29
N PHE A 249 2.54 -3.95 11.54
CA PHE A 249 1.57 -3.96 10.44
C PHE A 249 0.14 -3.68 10.92
N VAL A 250 -0.31 -4.34 11.98
CA VAL A 250 -1.68 -4.18 12.52
C VAL A 250 -1.92 -2.74 12.99
N VAL A 251 -0.95 -2.10 13.64
CA VAL A 251 -1.07 -0.70 14.08
C VAL A 251 -1.30 0.23 12.89
N GLY A 252 -0.50 0.08 11.82
CA GLY A 252 -0.67 0.88 10.61
C GLY A 252 -2.02 0.62 9.92
N LEU A 253 -2.41 -0.65 9.84
CA LEU A 253 -3.67 -1.07 9.24
C LEU A 253 -4.89 -0.49 9.96
N LEU A 254 -4.93 -0.59 11.29
CA LEU A 254 -6.02 -0.05 12.11
C LEU A 254 -6.13 1.47 12.01
N THR A 255 -4.99 2.16 11.91
CA THR A 255 -4.95 3.61 11.73
C THR A 255 -5.62 4.01 10.42
N THR A 256 -5.32 3.31 9.33
CA THR A 256 -5.93 3.56 8.02
C THR A 256 -7.41 3.19 8.01
N PHE A 257 -7.83 2.10 8.66
CA PHE A 257 -9.26 1.76 8.82
C PHE A 257 -10.02 2.81 9.63
N SER A 258 -9.44 3.38 10.69
CA SER A 258 -10.05 4.45 11.48
C SER A 258 -10.35 5.69 10.63
N MET A 259 -9.38 6.12 9.81
CA MET A 259 -9.60 7.23 8.88
C MET A 259 -10.65 6.89 7.82
N ALA A 260 -10.61 5.69 7.25
CA ALA A 260 -11.61 5.25 6.26
C ALA A 260 -13.03 5.22 6.83
N TYR A 261 -13.20 4.76 8.08
CA TYR A 261 -14.48 4.79 8.77
C TYR A 261 -15.01 6.22 8.88
N ARG A 262 -14.15 7.17 9.27
CA ARG A 262 -14.53 8.59 9.33
C ARG A 262 -14.92 9.14 7.97
N VAL A 263 -14.15 8.86 6.93
CA VAL A 263 -14.50 9.26 5.56
C VAL A 263 -15.87 8.72 5.16
N LEU A 264 -16.13 7.44 5.40
CA LEU A 264 -17.43 6.84 5.09
C LEU A 264 -18.57 7.46 5.89
N THR A 265 -18.43 7.69 7.20
CA THR A 265 -19.52 8.28 7.99
C THR A 265 -19.83 9.73 7.64
N THR A 266 -18.82 10.45 7.14
CA THR A 266 -18.94 11.88 6.82
C THR A 266 -19.38 12.09 5.37
N ALA A 267 -18.93 11.25 4.44
CA ALA A 267 -19.19 11.37 3.02
C ALA A 267 -20.21 10.36 2.47
N LEU A 268 -20.87 9.58 3.34
CA LEU A 268 -21.79 8.51 2.94
C LEU A 268 -22.85 9.05 1.98
N PHE A 269 -22.74 8.65 0.71
CA PHE A 269 -23.69 8.99 -0.34
C PHE A 269 -24.17 7.69 -0.99
N LEU A 270 -25.22 7.10 -0.39
CA LEU A 270 -25.84 5.83 -0.80
C LEU A 270 -27.30 6.05 -1.21
#